data_AF-A0A2D9H3D4-F1
#
_entry.id   AF-A0A2D9H3D4-F1
#
_cell.length_a   1.000
_cell.length_b   1.000
_cell.length_c   1.000
_cell.angle_alpha   90.00
_cell.angle_beta   90.00
_cell.angle_gamma   90.00
#
_symmetry.space_group_name_H-M   'P 1'
#
loop_
_entity.id
_entity.type
_entity.pdbx_description
1 polymer ?
#
loop_
_entity_poly.entity_id
_entity_poly.type
_entity_poly.pdbx_seq_one_letter_code
_entity_poly.pdbx_strand_id
1 'polypeptide(L)'
;MVERTTVYTCASEVLGSGDFETFVRVQLPRTVTAGKKMAARPIDFSIVVPEEMTQTMRDYGVEEVSGRSDDATYKVGTKKRKIRRLELPATEVPAEGLLVLEGTGTAQAVRLKKIDTYPVKLPGRFTATISVTGSFSMSDELTCRIAKGAKTKIGSVRVVP
;
A
#
# COMPACT_ATOMS: atom_id res chain seq x y z
N MET A 1 9.62 13.67 6.94
CA MET A 1 8.91 12.52 6.33
C MET A 1 8.86 11.39 7.35
N VAL A 2 7.83 10.56 7.36
CA VAL A 2 7.69 9.46 8.32
C VAL A 2 7.57 8.17 7.51
N GLU A 3 8.59 7.33 7.62
CA GLU A 3 8.62 6.00 7.01
C GLU A 3 8.10 4.98 8.01
N ARG A 4 7.24 4.06 7.55
CA ARG A 4 6.65 3.03 8.39
C ARG A 4 6.46 1.74 7.62
N THR A 5 6.70 0.64 8.30
CA THR A 5 6.49 -0.70 7.77
C THR A 5 5.24 -1.30 8.38
N THR A 6 4.49 -2.05 7.57
CA THR A 6 3.39 -2.90 8.04
C THR A 6 3.35 -4.17 7.21
N VAL A 7 2.97 -5.28 7.82
CA VAL A 7 2.85 -6.56 7.10
C VAL A 7 1.38 -6.76 6.71
N TYR A 8 1.15 -7.19 5.47
CA TYR A 8 -0.15 -7.61 4.98
C TYR A 8 -0.09 -9.07 4.57
N THR A 9 -1.13 -9.82 4.91
CA THR A 9 -1.41 -11.13 4.32
C THR A 9 -2.36 -10.90 3.16
N CYS A 10 -1.94 -11.24 1.94
CA CYS A 10 -2.82 -11.16 0.77
C CYS A 10 -3.17 -12.57 0.30
N ALA A 11 -4.45 -12.79 0.04
CA ALA A 11 -4.96 -14.05 -0.46
C ALA A 11 -5.71 -13.82 -1.76
N SER A 12 -5.52 -14.76 -2.67
CA SER A 12 -6.29 -14.93 -3.89
C SER A 12 -6.94 -16.31 -3.89
N GLU A 13 -8.06 -16.42 -4.60
CA GLU A 13 -8.72 -17.71 -4.84
C GLU A 13 -7.98 -18.59 -5.85
N VAL A 14 -7.15 -18.00 -6.71
CA VAL A 14 -6.45 -18.67 -7.82
C VAL A 14 -4.97 -18.91 -7.51
N LEU A 15 -4.29 -17.91 -6.93
CA LEU A 15 -2.86 -17.90 -6.62
C LEU A 15 -2.54 -18.37 -5.19
N GLY A 16 -3.56 -18.54 -4.35
CA GLY A 16 -3.40 -18.93 -2.95
C GLY A 16 -3.10 -17.73 -2.03
N SER A 17 -2.64 -18.02 -0.81
CA SER A 17 -2.33 -17.00 0.22
C SER A 17 -0.84 -16.86 0.45
N GLY A 18 -0.36 -15.62 0.51
CA GLY A 18 1.01 -15.28 0.87
C GLY A 18 1.06 -14.11 1.86
N ASP A 19 2.10 -14.10 2.69
CA ASP A 19 2.44 -12.96 3.52
C ASP A 19 3.43 -12.07 2.77
N PHE A 20 3.13 -10.77 2.70
CA PHE A 20 3.94 -9.78 2.04
C PHE A 20 4.28 -8.65 3.00
N GLU A 21 5.58 -8.38 3.14
CA GLU A 21 5.98 -7.20 3.87
C GLU A 21 5.75 -5.97 3.00
N THR A 22 4.94 -5.03 3.50
CA THR A 22 4.62 -3.79 2.78
C THR A 22 5.23 -2.61 3.52
N PHE A 23 6.19 -1.96 2.89
CA PHE A 23 6.77 -0.73 3.37
C PHE A 23 5.94 0.42 2.81
N VAL A 24 5.41 1.29 3.68
CA VAL A 24 4.61 2.42 3.26
C VAL A 24 5.28 3.71 3.73
N ARG A 25 5.78 4.46 2.76
CA ARG A 25 6.39 5.76 2.98
C ARG A 25 5.38 6.84 2.69
N VAL A 26 5.02 7.60 3.73
CA VAL A 26 4.07 8.70 3.58
C VAL A 26 4.71 10.03 3.96
N GLN A 27 4.59 10.99 3.06
CA GLN A 27 4.94 12.37 3.33
C GLN A 27 3.82 13.06 4.11
N LEU A 28 3.71 12.75 5.40
CA LEU A 28 2.79 13.43 6.30
C LEU A 28 3.40 14.73 6.85
N PRO A 29 2.69 15.87 6.76
CA PRO A 29 3.10 17.08 7.46
C PRO A 29 2.99 16.85 8.97
N ARG A 30 4.00 17.29 9.74
CA ARG A 30 3.95 17.22 11.21
C ARG A 30 2.86 18.12 11.78
N THR A 31 2.68 19.28 11.16
CA THR A 31 1.72 20.31 11.57
C THR A 31 0.87 20.79 10.40
N VAL A 32 -0.41 21.08 10.67
CA VAL A 32 -1.30 21.78 9.74
C VAL A 32 -2.12 22.82 10.52
N THR A 33 -2.41 23.95 9.89
CA THR A 33 -3.26 24.99 10.48
C THR A 33 -4.73 24.55 10.49
N ALA A 34 -5.43 24.80 11.59
CA ALA A 34 -6.84 24.55 11.73
C ALA A 34 -7.63 25.24 10.60
N GLY A 35 -8.56 24.50 10.00
CA GLY A 35 -9.39 25.03 8.92
C GLY A 35 -8.67 25.18 7.57
N LYS A 36 -7.34 25.03 7.48
CA LYS A 36 -6.65 24.92 6.19
C LYS A 36 -6.78 23.50 5.64
N LYS A 37 -6.79 23.39 4.31
CA LYS A 37 -6.82 22.12 3.60
C LYS A 37 -5.41 21.53 3.63
N MET A 38 -5.23 20.38 4.26
CA MET A 38 -4.02 19.57 4.09
C MET A 38 -4.00 19.10 2.64
N ALA A 39 -2.98 19.52 1.89
CA ALA A 39 -2.84 19.18 0.48
C ALA A 39 -2.82 17.66 0.26
N ALA A 40 -3.19 17.25 -0.94
CA ALA A 40 -2.96 15.87 -1.38
C ALA A 40 -1.45 15.59 -1.35
N ARG A 41 -1.06 14.37 -0.99
CA ARG A 41 0.35 13.99 -0.84
C ARG A 41 0.62 12.67 -1.54
N PRO A 42 1.81 12.52 -2.15
CA PRO A 42 2.24 11.23 -2.63
C PRO A 42 2.40 10.25 -1.46
N ILE A 43 2.09 9.00 -1.76
CA ILE A 43 2.34 7.81 -0.96
C ILE A 43 3.21 6.94 -1.84
N ASP A 44 4.40 6.64 -1.36
CA ASP A 44 5.27 5.65 -1.98
C ASP A 44 5.13 4.38 -1.16
N PHE A 45 5.07 3.22 -1.79
CA PHE A 45 5.04 1.95 -1.10
C PHE A 45 5.91 0.94 -1.82
N SER A 46 6.47 0.00 -1.08
CA SER A 46 7.13 -1.16 -1.65
C SER A 46 6.61 -2.43 -1.02
N ILE A 47 6.51 -3.47 -1.82
CA ILE A 47 6.11 -4.81 -1.41
C ILE A 47 7.31 -5.72 -1.64
N VAL A 48 7.73 -6.40 -0.58
CA VAL A 48 8.77 -7.42 -0.67
C VAL A 48 8.07 -8.77 -0.78
N VAL A 49 8.21 -9.38 -1.94
CA VAL A 49 7.75 -10.74 -2.22
C VAL A 49 8.84 -11.71 -1.76
N PRO A 50 8.52 -12.68 -0.87
CA PRO A 50 9.50 -13.68 -0.43
C PRO A 50 10.08 -14.50 -1.59
N GLU A 51 11.34 -14.89 -1.45
CA GLU A 51 12.08 -15.64 -2.48
C GLU A 51 11.37 -16.93 -2.92
N GLU A 52 10.75 -17.67 -2.00
CA GLU A 52 9.98 -18.89 -2.31
C GLU A 52 8.85 -18.61 -3.31
N MET A 53 8.15 -17.49 -3.15
CA MET A 53 7.08 -17.11 -4.05
C MET A 53 7.61 -16.51 -5.35
N THR A 54 8.73 -15.77 -5.30
CA THR A 54 9.43 -15.31 -6.50
C THR A 54 9.94 -16.48 -7.34
N GLN A 55 10.48 -17.52 -6.71
CA GLN A 55 10.88 -18.76 -7.39
C GLN A 55 9.67 -19.45 -8.02
N THR A 56 8.55 -19.51 -7.31
CA THR A 56 7.30 -20.07 -7.85
C THR A 56 6.88 -19.31 -9.11
N MET A 57 6.90 -17.98 -9.10
CA MET A 57 6.62 -17.15 -10.29
C MET A 57 7.54 -17.50 -11.47
N ARG A 58 8.86 -17.67 -11.23
CA ARG A 58 9.82 -18.11 -12.25
C ARG A 58 9.48 -19.48 -12.82
N ASP A 59 9.17 -20.46 -11.96
CA ASP A 59 8.85 -21.83 -12.37
C ASP A 59 7.58 -21.89 -13.24
N TYR A 60 6.64 -20.97 -13.01
CA TYR A 60 5.44 -20.81 -13.83
C TYR A 60 5.66 -19.93 -15.08
N GLY A 61 6.86 -19.37 -15.30
CA GLY A 61 7.18 -18.55 -16.46
C GLY A 61 6.59 -17.14 -16.42
N VAL A 62 6.37 -16.59 -15.21
CA VAL A 62 6.02 -15.17 -15.03
C VAL A 62 7.28 -14.33 -15.19
N GLU A 63 7.19 -13.33 -16.06
CA GLU A 63 8.27 -12.40 -16.40
C GLU A 63 8.07 -11.04 -15.76
N GLU A 64 6.83 -10.53 -15.69
CA GLU A 64 6.54 -9.25 -15.04
C GLU A 64 5.31 -9.33 -14.13
N VAL A 65 5.32 -8.48 -13.11
CA VAL A 65 4.22 -8.29 -12.17
C VAL A 65 3.87 -6.80 -12.12
N SER A 66 2.58 -6.50 -12.22
CA SER A 66 2.03 -5.15 -12.03
C SER A 66 0.79 -5.22 -11.15
N GLY A 67 0.30 -4.07 -10.71
CA GLY A 67 -0.86 -4.05 -9.83
C GLY A 67 -1.50 -2.69 -9.65
N ARG A 68 -2.75 -2.70 -9.17
CA ARG A 68 -3.52 -1.49 -8.91
C ARG A 68 -4.57 -1.73 -7.84
N SER A 69 -4.88 -0.69 -7.08
CA SER A 69 -6.04 -0.68 -6.19
C SER A 69 -6.85 0.60 -6.35
N ASP A 70 -8.17 0.42 -6.51
CA ASP A 70 -9.13 1.53 -6.63
C ASP A 70 -9.91 1.80 -5.32
N ASP A 71 -9.83 0.89 -4.34
CA ASP A 71 -10.54 0.95 -3.07
C ASP A 71 -9.64 1.36 -1.88
N ALA A 72 -8.33 1.45 -2.11
CA ALA A 72 -7.35 1.81 -1.10
C ALA A 72 -7.71 3.14 -0.41
N THR A 73 -7.65 3.12 0.92
CA THR A 73 -8.04 4.26 1.74
C THR A 73 -7.14 4.43 2.94
N TYR A 74 -7.11 5.63 3.49
CA TYR A 74 -6.44 5.92 4.76
C TYR A 74 -7.39 6.69 5.69
N LYS A 75 -7.13 6.67 6.99
CA LYS A 75 -7.89 7.42 8.00
C LYS A 75 -7.03 8.50 8.63
N VAL A 76 -7.58 9.70 8.78
CA VAL A 76 -7.03 10.78 9.60
C VAL A 76 -8.01 11.07 10.72
N GLY A 77 -7.66 10.68 11.95
CA GLY A 77 -8.61 10.55 13.04
C GLY A 77 -9.72 9.56 12.67
N THR A 78 -10.96 10.05 12.63
CA THR A 78 -12.15 9.27 12.23
C THR A 78 -12.48 9.40 10.75
N LYS A 79 -11.84 10.32 10.02
CA LYS A 79 -12.17 10.60 8.61
C LYS A 79 -11.46 9.64 7.67
N LYS A 80 -12.22 8.79 6.97
CA LYS A 80 -11.73 7.94 5.87
C LYS A 80 -11.52 8.77 4.61
N ARG A 81 -10.43 8.55 3.88
CA ARG A 81 -10.05 9.24 2.65
C ARG A 81 -9.51 8.24 1.65
N LYS A 82 -9.79 8.44 0.36
CA LYS A 82 -9.26 7.56 -0.68
C LYS A 82 -7.79 7.86 -0.95
N ILE A 83 -7.07 6.82 -1.33
CA ILE A 83 -5.79 6.92 -2.03
C ILE A 83 -6.14 6.74 -3.51
N ARG A 84 -5.82 7.71 -4.35
CA ARG A 84 -6.09 7.66 -5.79
C ARG A 84 -4.84 7.20 -6.54
N ARG A 85 -5.05 6.53 -7.68
CA ARG A 85 -3.96 6.07 -8.56
C ARG A 85 -2.93 5.26 -7.77
N LEU A 86 -3.41 4.34 -6.93
CA LEU A 86 -2.51 3.44 -6.20
C LEU A 86 -2.11 2.33 -7.17
N GLU A 87 -0.91 2.44 -7.70
CA GLU A 87 -0.44 1.65 -8.85
C GLU A 87 0.97 1.11 -8.57
N LEU A 88 1.16 -0.14 -8.94
CA LEU A 88 2.43 -0.84 -9.09
C LEU A 88 2.68 -0.96 -10.60
N PRO A 89 3.68 -0.24 -11.15
CA PRO A 89 4.08 -0.43 -12.54
C PRO A 89 4.59 -1.85 -12.75
N ALA A 90 4.62 -2.27 -14.02
CA ALA A 90 5.23 -3.55 -14.40
C ALA A 90 6.68 -3.61 -13.92
N THR A 91 6.97 -4.66 -13.17
CA THR A 91 8.28 -4.93 -12.58
C THR A 91 8.70 -6.34 -12.98
N GLU A 92 9.88 -6.48 -13.56
CA GLU A 92 10.43 -7.77 -13.96
C GLU A 92 10.68 -8.67 -12.74
N VAL A 93 10.34 -9.95 -12.88
CA VAL A 93 10.70 -10.98 -11.91
C VAL A 93 12.20 -11.21 -12.01
N PRO A 94 12.98 -10.99 -10.94
CA PRO A 94 14.44 -11.15 -11.00
C PRO A 94 14.79 -12.61 -11.23
N ALA A 95 15.94 -12.87 -11.88
CA ALA A 95 16.43 -14.22 -12.15
C ALA A 95 16.74 -15.01 -10.87
N GLU A 96 17.13 -14.32 -9.78
CA GLU A 96 17.43 -14.91 -8.48
C GLU A 96 16.99 -13.98 -7.33
N GLY A 97 16.78 -14.54 -6.14
CA GLY A 97 16.41 -13.78 -4.94
C GLY A 97 14.96 -13.27 -4.89
N LEU A 98 14.75 -12.27 -4.04
CA LEU A 98 13.45 -11.65 -3.74
C LEU A 98 13.02 -10.64 -4.81
N LEU A 99 11.71 -10.49 -5.00
CA LEU A 99 11.13 -9.46 -5.85
C LEU A 99 10.66 -8.27 -5.02
N VAL A 100 11.12 -7.06 -5.36
CA VAL A 100 10.67 -5.81 -4.76
C VAL A 100 9.78 -5.07 -5.74
N LEU A 101 8.50 -4.92 -5.40
CA LEU A 101 7.54 -4.17 -6.20
C LEU A 101 7.39 -2.77 -5.60
N GLU A 102 7.75 -1.74 -6.35
CA GLU A 102 7.60 -0.34 -5.91
C GLU A 102 6.37 0.29 -6.54
N GLY A 103 5.60 1.04 -5.77
CA GLY A 103 4.39 1.68 -6.27
C GLY A 103 4.16 3.05 -5.68
N THR A 104 3.23 3.77 -6.30
CA THR A 104 2.87 5.12 -5.89
C THR A 104 1.37 5.28 -5.80
N GLY A 105 0.94 6.26 -5.00
CA GLY A 105 -0.45 6.65 -4.88
C GLY A 105 -0.58 8.09 -4.37
N THR A 106 -1.78 8.65 -4.47
CA THR A 106 -2.05 10.03 -4.02
C THR A 106 -3.10 10.03 -2.92
N ALA A 107 -2.68 10.37 -1.70
CA ALA A 107 -3.58 10.57 -0.58
C ALA A 107 -4.46 11.80 -0.83
N GLN A 108 -5.79 11.64 -0.82
CA GLN A 108 -6.69 12.78 -0.99
C GLN A 108 -6.52 13.82 0.11
N ALA A 109 -6.64 15.10 -0.26
CA ALA A 109 -6.63 16.20 0.67
C ALA A 109 -7.70 16.08 1.78
N VAL A 110 -7.38 16.58 2.98
CA VAL A 110 -8.31 16.58 4.13
C VAL A 110 -8.33 17.93 4.81
N ARG A 111 -9.51 18.33 5.30
CA ARG A 111 -9.69 19.53 6.11
C ARG A 111 -9.92 19.12 7.57
N LEU A 112 -9.02 19.53 8.44
CA LEU A 112 -9.09 19.33 9.88
C LEU A 112 -9.42 20.68 10.52
N LYS A 113 -10.51 20.73 11.30
CA LYS A 113 -11.04 21.99 11.85
C LYS A 113 -10.69 22.17 13.34
N LYS A 114 -10.62 21.09 14.11
CA LYS A 114 -10.33 21.18 15.54
C LYS A 114 -8.82 21.07 15.75
N ILE A 115 -8.31 21.88 16.67
CA ILE A 115 -6.92 21.82 17.14
C ILE A 115 -6.78 20.56 17.98
N ASP A 116 -6.03 19.58 17.47
CA ASP A 116 -5.83 18.28 18.08
C ASP A 116 -4.70 17.52 17.37
N THR A 117 -4.25 16.40 17.93
CA THR A 117 -3.35 15.45 17.28
C THR A 117 -4.14 14.29 16.68
N TYR A 118 -4.21 14.24 15.35
CA TYR A 118 -4.96 13.22 14.64
C TYR A 118 -4.05 12.04 14.27
N PRO A 119 -4.35 10.80 14.69
CA PRO A 119 -3.64 9.63 14.21
C PRO A 119 -3.92 9.41 12.72
N VAL A 120 -2.90 9.02 11.97
CA VAL A 120 -3.04 8.57 10.58
C VAL A 120 -2.91 7.06 10.55
N LYS A 121 -3.91 6.38 9.98
CA LYS A 121 -3.98 4.92 9.93
C LYS A 121 -4.22 4.42 8.51
N LEU A 122 -3.55 3.33 8.14
CA LEU A 122 -3.84 2.50 6.97
C LEU A 122 -5.07 1.62 7.22
N PRO A 123 -5.69 1.06 6.18
CA PRO A 123 -6.85 0.22 6.36
C PRO A 123 -6.40 -1.17 6.82
N GLY A 124 -7.18 -1.81 7.68
CA GLY A 124 -6.92 -3.19 8.09
C GLY A 124 -7.18 -4.21 6.98
N ARG A 125 -7.84 -3.80 5.90
CA ARG A 125 -8.08 -4.59 4.69
C ARG A 125 -8.22 -3.69 3.46
N PHE A 126 -7.82 -4.17 2.30
CA PHE A 126 -8.07 -3.55 1.00
C PHE A 126 -8.03 -4.62 -0.10
N THR A 127 -8.52 -4.29 -1.29
CA THR A 127 -8.37 -5.17 -2.47
C THR A 127 -7.41 -4.54 -3.47
N ALA A 128 -6.69 -5.39 -4.19
CA ALA A 128 -5.82 -4.97 -5.27
C ALA A 128 -5.94 -5.96 -6.42
N THR A 129 -6.00 -5.46 -7.65
CA THR A 129 -5.83 -6.28 -8.83
C THR A 129 -4.34 -6.40 -9.10
N ILE A 130 -3.83 -7.63 -9.20
CA ILE A 130 -2.49 -7.94 -9.67
C ILE A 130 -2.59 -8.53 -11.07
N SER A 131 -1.69 -8.11 -11.93
CA SER A 131 -1.56 -8.65 -13.29
C SER A 131 -0.16 -9.21 -13.46
N VAL A 132 -0.09 -10.43 -13.99
CA VAL A 132 1.16 -11.12 -14.31
C VAL A 132 1.24 -11.37 -15.81
N THR A 133 2.43 -11.21 -16.39
CA THR A 133 2.73 -11.41 -17.81
C THR A 133 3.97 -12.30 -17.96
N GLY A 134 4.14 -12.94 -19.12
CA GLY A 134 5.22 -13.87 -19.42
C GLY A 134 4.73 -14.98 -20.35
N SER A 135 5.01 -16.24 -20.00
CA SER A 135 4.53 -17.42 -20.73
C SER A 135 3.00 -17.51 -20.80
N PHE A 136 2.31 -16.85 -19.86
CA PHE A 136 0.87 -16.59 -19.89
C PHE A 136 0.60 -15.18 -19.38
N SER A 137 -0.63 -14.69 -19.58
CA SER A 137 -1.09 -13.43 -19.00
C SER A 137 -2.36 -13.65 -18.20
N MET A 138 -2.36 -13.18 -16.96
CA MET A 138 -3.50 -13.31 -16.06
C MET A 138 -3.63 -12.07 -15.19
N SER A 139 -4.86 -11.76 -14.79
CA SER A 139 -5.12 -10.77 -13.76
C SER A 139 -6.02 -11.39 -12.70
N ASP A 140 -5.78 -11.02 -11.45
CA ASP A 140 -6.45 -11.61 -10.31
C ASP A 140 -6.65 -10.57 -9.19
N GLU A 141 -7.70 -10.76 -8.40
CA GLU A 141 -8.01 -9.88 -7.27
C GLU A 141 -7.44 -10.45 -5.98
N LEU A 142 -6.50 -9.72 -5.38
CA LEU A 142 -5.97 -10.00 -4.07
C LEU A 142 -6.82 -9.32 -2.99
N THR A 143 -7.25 -10.10 -2.01
CA THR A 143 -7.75 -9.56 -0.74
C THR A 143 -6.61 -9.47 0.26
N CYS A 144 -6.18 -8.26 0.56
CA CYS A 144 -5.11 -7.99 1.52
C CYS A 144 -5.68 -7.61 2.90
N ARG A 145 -5.14 -8.21 3.96
CA ARG A 145 -5.51 -7.97 5.36
C ARG A 145 -4.26 -7.71 6.18
N ILE A 146 -4.33 -6.79 7.14
CA ILE A 146 -3.19 -6.53 8.01
C ILE A 146 -2.85 -7.80 8.78
N ALA A 147 -1.57 -8.18 8.78
CA ALA A 147 -1.11 -9.38 9.46
C ALA A 147 -1.36 -9.28 10.98
N LYS A 148 -1.54 -10.43 11.63
CA LYS A 148 -1.77 -10.50 13.07
C LYS A 148 -0.59 -9.87 13.82
N GLY A 149 -0.88 -8.86 14.66
CA GLY A 149 0.13 -8.14 15.44
C GLY A 149 0.75 -6.92 14.74
N ALA A 150 0.54 -6.74 13.44
CA ALA A 150 1.00 -5.54 12.72
C ALA A 150 0.14 -4.31 13.05
N LYS A 151 0.75 -3.12 12.96
CA LYS A 151 0.12 -1.85 13.37
C LYS A 151 -0.40 -1.08 12.15
N THR A 152 -1.69 -0.73 12.16
CA THR A 152 -2.27 0.16 11.14
C THR A 152 -1.85 1.62 11.28
N LYS A 153 -1.36 2.06 12.45
CA LYS A 153 -1.01 3.46 12.70
C LYS A 153 0.35 3.79 12.09
N ILE A 154 0.34 4.66 11.09
CA ILE A 154 1.56 5.12 10.39
C ILE A 154 2.08 6.47 10.89
N GLY A 155 1.29 7.20 11.67
CA GLY A 155 1.77 8.45 12.25
C GLY A 155 0.68 9.27 12.90
N SER A 156 0.96 10.56 13.03
CA SER A 156 0.02 11.56 13.51
C SER A 156 0.31 12.92 12.89
N VAL A 157 -0.74 13.69 12.68
CA VAL A 157 -0.67 15.09 12.24
C VAL A 157 -1.19 15.96 13.37
N ARG A 158 -0.40 16.96 13.79
CA ARG A 158 -0.82 17.94 14.79
C ARG A 158 -1.53 19.09 14.08
N VAL A 159 -2.73 19.42 14.52
CA VAL A 159 -3.46 20.61 14.08
C VAL A 159 -3.18 21.71 15.09
N VAL A 160 -2.70 22.84 14.59
CA VAL A 160 -2.35 24.03 15.37
C VAL A 160 -3.27 25.19 14.97
N PRO A 161 -3.39 26.26 15.79
CA PRO A 161 -4.12 27.47 15.40
C PRO A 161 -3.76 27.97 14.01
#